data_AF-A0A932WR71-F1
#
_entry.id   AF-A0A932WR71-F1
#
_cell.length_a   1.000
_cell.length_b   1.000
_cell.length_c   1.000
_cell.angle_alpha   90.00
_cell.angle_beta   90.00
_cell.angle_gamma   90.00
#
_symmetry.space_group_name_H-M   'P 1'
#
loop_
_entity.id
_entity.type
_entity.pdbx_description
1 polymer ?
#
loop_
_entity_poly.entity_id
_entity_poly.type
_entity_poly.pdbx_seq_one_letter_code
_entity_poly.pdbx_strand_id
1 'polypeptide(L)'
;MGLALADFFPLPAGLGVFAATWDLPLRILVASAVLMIPTSVLALCMSSLTQESRYAGFGWFALWIMGWFTYRAVTAAEDYNTQAQFANQGRVVAAAESSWTHVSLYHTLGRVQNWVFGFSDFSEVMTSTAILVGVTVVSLAILYRRISAPMRI
;
A
#
# COMPACT_ATOMS: atom_id res chain seq x y z
N MET A 1 -15.68 -0.98 13.97
CA MET A 1 -16.00 -1.18 15.41
C MET A 1 -14.72 -1.63 16.10
N GLY A 2 -13.90 -0.66 16.54
CA GLY A 2 -12.55 -0.91 17.01
C GLY A 2 -12.56 -1.57 18.38
N LEU A 3 -12.15 -2.83 18.44
CA LEU A 3 -11.91 -3.54 19.70
C LEU A 3 -10.72 -2.89 20.41
N ALA A 4 -11.02 -1.95 21.30
CA ALA A 4 -10.06 -1.41 22.24
C ALA A 4 -9.67 -2.54 23.20
N LEU A 5 -8.37 -2.81 23.32
CA LEU A 5 -7.80 -3.67 24.35
C LEU A 5 -8.03 -3.17 25.80
N ALA A 6 -8.86 -2.13 25.97
CA ALA A 6 -9.24 -1.52 27.24
C ALA A 6 -10.38 -2.26 27.96
N ASP A 7 -11.18 -3.07 27.25
CA ASP A 7 -12.36 -3.69 27.85
C ASP A 7 -12.05 -5.01 28.60
N PHE A 8 -10.86 -5.58 28.42
CA PHE A 8 -10.48 -6.88 28.99
C PHE A 8 -9.68 -6.79 30.30
N PHE A 9 -9.14 -5.62 30.66
CA PHE A 9 -8.31 -5.48 31.87
C PHE A 9 -8.50 -4.10 32.53
N PRO A 10 -9.00 -4.00 33.78
CA PRO A 10 -9.08 -2.73 34.49
C PRO A 10 -7.66 -2.30 34.91
N LEU A 11 -6.94 -1.62 34.02
CA LEU A 11 -5.66 -1.00 34.34
C LEU A 11 -5.90 0.23 35.24
N PRO A 12 -5.08 0.46 36.27
CA PRO A 12 -5.17 1.67 37.10
C PRO A 12 -5.05 2.91 36.21
N ALA A 13 -5.84 3.95 36.51
CA ALA A 13 -6.08 5.12 35.65
C ALA A 13 -4.82 5.79 35.05
N GLY A 14 -3.67 5.69 35.73
CA GLY A 14 -2.40 6.18 35.20
C GLY A 14 -1.88 5.40 33.98
N LEU A 15 -1.91 4.06 34.00
CA LEU A 15 -1.37 3.23 32.91
C LEU A 15 -2.23 3.28 31.64
N GLY A 16 -3.55 3.49 31.77
CA GLY A 16 -4.44 3.70 30.64
C GLY A 16 -4.13 4.99 29.87
N VAL A 17 -3.75 6.06 30.59
CA VAL A 17 -3.33 7.34 29.97
C VAL A 17 -1.98 7.18 29.28
N PHE A 18 -1.02 6.49 29.91
CA PHE A 18 0.26 6.19 29.25
C PHE A 18 0.06 5.34 27.99
N ALA A 19 -0.74 4.27 28.05
CA ALA A 19 -1.05 3.44 26.89
C ALA A 19 -1.73 4.25 25.77
N ALA A 20 -2.70 5.10 26.10
CA ALA A 20 -3.37 5.98 25.13
C ALA A 20 -2.42 7.04 24.53
N THR A 21 -1.48 7.56 25.34
CA THR A 21 -0.47 8.55 24.88
C THR A 21 0.52 7.91 23.92
N TRP A 22 0.86 6.63 24.13
CA TRP A 22 1.84 5.91 23.32
C TRP A 22 1.25 5.18 22.11
N ASP A 23 -0.06 4.95 22.05
CA ASP A 23 -0.72 4.28 20.92
C ASP A 23 -0.51 5.04 19.59
N LEU A 24 -0.72 6.36 19.60
CA LEU A 24 -0.60 7.19 18.41
C LEU A 24 0.83 7.25 17.83
N PRO A 25 1.91 7.55 18.60
CA PRO A 25 3.26 7.54 18.06
C PRO A 25 3.72 6.16 17.60
N LEU A 26 3.31 5.07 18.29
CA LEU A 26 3.62 3.71 17.84
C LEU A 26 2.95 3.38 16.50
N ARG A 27 1.67 3.77 16.31
CA ARG A 27 0.98 3.61 15.01
C ARG A 27 1.66 4.40 13.90
N ILE A 28 2.17 5.60 14.17
CA ILE A 28 2.93 6.38 13.17
C ILE A 28 4.20 5.64 12.77
N LEU A 29 4.93 5.05 13.73
CA LEU A 29 6.14 4.27 13.44
C LEU A 29 5.81 3.04 12.59
N VAL A 30 4.74 2.31 12.93
CA VAL A 30 4.28 1.16 12.14
C VAL A 30 3.83 1.59 10.75
N ALA A 31 3.04 2.66 10.62
CA ALA A 31 2.57 3.17 9.33
C ALA A 31 3.73 3.64 8.44
N SER A 32 4.77 4.19 9.07
CA SER A 32 6.01 4.59 8.42
C SER A 32 6.81 3.38 7.96
N ALA A 33 6.94 2.34 8.80
CA ALA A 33 7.62 1.09 8.43
C ALA A 33 6.91 0.37 7.27
N VAL A 34 5.58 0.30 7.31
CA VAL A 34 4.73 -0.28 6.26
C VAL A 34 4.93 0.42 4.92
N LEU A 35 5.21 1.73 4.92
CA LEU A 35 5.53 2.47 3.71
C LEU A 35 7.00 2.31 3.32
N MET A 36 7.93 2.50 4.26
CA MET A 36 9.37 2.53 3.97
C MET A 36 9.91 1.17 3.52
N ILE A 37 9.45 0.06 4.10
CA ILE A 37 10.01 -1.28 3.82
C ILE A 37 9.76 -1.67 2.34
N PRO A 38 8.52 -1.70 1.83
CA PRO A 38 8.26 -2.09 0.43
C PRO A 38 8.92 -1.15 -0.57
N THR A 39 8.86 0.16 -0.29
CA THR A 39 9.42 1.20 -1.16
C THR A 39 10.94 1.09 -1.25
N SER A 40 11.63 0.89 -0.12
CA SER A 40 13.08 0.74 -0.09
C SER A 40 13.54 -0.56 -0.75
N VAL A 41 12.86 -1.69 -0.50
CA VAL A 41 13.20 -2.98 -1.14
C VAL A 41 13.04 -2.89 -2.66
N LEU A 42 12.00 -2.20 -3.14
CA LEU A 42 11.78 -1.97 -4.56
C LEU A 42 12.85 -1.06 -5.18
N ALA A 43 13.24 0.01 -4.48
CA ALA A 43 14.34 0.89 -4.91
C ALA A 43 15.67 0.12 -4.99
N LEU A 44 15.97 -0.71 -3.98
CA LEU A 44 17.14 -1.58 -3.96
C LEU A 44 17.12 -2.59 -5.10
N CYS A 45 15.95 -3.19 -5.38
CA CYS A 45 15.78 -4.10 -6.52
C CYS A 45 16.10 -3.39 -7.84
N MET A 46 15.54 -2.20 -8.10
CA MET A 46 15.85 -1.44 -9.31
C MET A 46 17.33 -1.04 -9.38
N SER A 47 17.91 -0.61 -8.26
CA SER A 47 19.35 -0.30 -8.18
C SER A 47 20.23 -1.51 -8.47
N SER A 48 19.78 -2.73 -8.14
CA SER A 48 20.52 -3.96 -8.44
C SER A 48 20.44 -4.38 -9.91
N LEU A 49 19.42 -3.93 -10.64
CA LEU A 49 19.17 -4.30 -12.03
C LEU A 49 19.94 -3.41 -13.01
N THR A 50 20.24 -2.17 -12.63
CA THR A 50 20.92 -1.18 -13.47
C THR A 50 22.37 -1.00 -13.06
N GLN A 51 23.30 -0.96 -14.02
CA GLN A 51 24.73 -0.73 -13.75
C GLN A 51 25.06 0.75 -13.46
N GLU A 52 24.19 1.66 -13.90
CA GLU A 52 24.39 3.10 -13.76
C GLU A 52 23.26 3.71 -12.90
N SER A 53 23.63 4.54 -11.91
CA SER A 53 22.70 5.13 -10.93
C SER A 53 21.61 6.01 -11.57
N ARG A 54 21.90 6.62 -12.73
CA ARG A 54 20.95 7.46 -13.46
C ARG A 54 19.69 6.70 -13.90
N TYR A 55 19.85 5.44 -14.31
CA TYR A 55 18.72 4.63 -14.77
C TYR A 55 17.90 4.08 -13.60
N ALA A 56 18.54 3.76 -12.47
CA ALA A 56 17.83 3.39 -11.24
C ALA A 56 16.91 4.50 -10.75
N GLY A 57 17.43 5.74 -10.70
CA GLY A 57 16.66 6.91 -10.30
C GLY A 57 15.50 7.20 -11.24
N PHE A 58 15.72 7.11 -12.56
CA PHE A 58 14.64 7.27 -13.53
C PHE A 58 13.56 6.19 -13.38
N GLY A 59 13.94 4.92 -13.24
CA GLY A 59 13.01 3.80 -13.05
C GLY A 59 12.16 3.96 -11.80
N TRP A 60 12.76 4.46 -10.71
CA TRP A 60 12.05 4.78 -9.48
C TRP A 60 10.93 5.79 -9.71
N PHE A 61 11.23 6.96 -10.29
CA PHE A 61 10.21 7.97 -10.57
C PHE A 61 9.18 7.50 -11.60
N ALA A 62 9.62 6.81 -12.65
CA ALA A 62 8.75 6.29 -13.69
C ALA A 62 7.69 5.33 -13.11
N LEU A 63 8.07 4.45 -12.19
CA LEU A 63 7.12 3.53 -11.55
C LEU A 63 6.00 4.27 -10.82
N TRP A 64 6.35 5.27 -10.00
CA TRP A 64 5.35 6.01 -9.22
C TRP A 64 4.45 6.86 -10.11
N ILE A 65 5.04 7.57 -11.06
CA ILE A 65 4.30 8.42 -12.00
C ILE A 65 3.38 7.56 -12.88
N MET A 66 3.90 6.50 -13.48
CA MET A 66 3.10 5.59 -14.32
C MET A 66 2.00 4.90 -13.52
N GLY A 67 2.28 4.44 -12.30
CA GLY A 67 1.25 3.83 -11.44
C GLY A 67 0.08 4.77 -11.16
N TRP A 68 0.35 6.06 -10.90
CA TRP A 68 -0.69 7.07 -10.75
C TRP A 68 -1.45 7.35 -12.05
N PHE A 69 -0.73 7.52 -13.16
CA PHE A 69 -1.34 7.77 -14.47
C PHE A 69 -2.20 6.60 -14.96
N THR A 70 -1.74 5.36 -14.80
CA THR A 70 -2.51 4.15 -15.15
C THR A 70 -3.80 4.09 -14.35
N TYR A 71 -3.76 4.34 -13.04
CA TYR A 71 -4.97 4.42 -12.24
C TYR A 71 -5.93 5.50 -12.78
N ARG A 72 -5.43 6.73 -13.00
CA ARG A 72 -6.26 7.83 -13.53
C ARG A 72 -6.88 7.50 -14.89
N ALA A 73 -6.13 6.86 -15.78
CA ALA A 73 -6.61 6.49 -17.11
C ALA A 73 -7.68 5.39 -17.05
N VAL A 74 -7.48 4.38 -16.21
CA VAL A 74 -8.44 3.28 -16.06
C VAL A 74 -9.70 3.73 -15.36
N THR A 75 -9.60 4.50 -14.27
CA THR A 75 -10.77 5.07 -13.59
C THR A 75 -11.56 5.99 -14.53
N ALA A 76 -10.88 6.83 -15.31
CA ALA A 76 -11.57 7.65 -16.32
C ALA A 76 -12.28 6.77 -17.37
N ALA A 77 -11.65 5.69 -17.83
CA ALA A 77 -12.28 4.75 -18.78
C ALA A 77 -13.51 4.04 -18.19
N GLU A 78 -13.48 3.70 -16.90
CA GLU A 78 -14.64 3.14 -16.20
C GLU A 78 -15.75 4.16 -16.00
N ASP A 79 -15.43 5.41 -15.66
CA ASP A 79 -16.42 6.48 -15.53
C ASP A 79 -17.16 6.71 -16.86
N TYR A 80 -16.46 6.66 -18.00
CA TYR A 80 -17.09 6.70 -19.32
C TYR A 80 -17.98 5.48 -19.61
N ASN A 81 -17.53 4.27 -19.28
CA ASN A 81 -18.29 3.04 -19.51
C ASN A 81 -19.53 2.96 -18.62
N THR A 82 -19.40 3.32 -17.35
CA THR A 82 -20.51 3.32 -16.39
C THR A 82 -21.53 4.39 -16.78
N GLN A 83 -21.11 5.60 -17.17
CA GLN A 83 -22.01 6.63 -17.72
C GLN A 83 -22.81 6.13 -18.93
N ALA A 84 -22.17 5.42 -19.86
CA ALA A 84 -22.83 4.83 -21.02
C ALA A 84 -23.82 3.71 -20.66
N GLN A 85 -23.52 2.91 -19.62
CA GLN A 85 -24.44 1.90 -19.09
C GLN A 85 -25.64 2.51 -18.35
N PHE A 86 -25.43 3.60 -17.59
CA PHE A 86 -26.50 4.28 -16.85
C PHE A 86 -27.49 5.01 -17.75
N ALA A 87 -27.02 5.60 -18.86
CA ALA A 87 -27.89 6.19 -19.88
C ALA A 87 -28.87 5.16 -20.48
N ASN A 88 -28.46 3.88 -20.55
CA ASN A 88 -29.29 2.79 -21.06
C ASN A 88 -30.19 2.11 -20.00
N GLN A 89 -29.92 2.28 -18.70
CA GLN A 89 -30.61 1.52 -17.64
C GLN A 89 -31.39 2.35 -16.61
N GLY A 90 -31.32 3.69 -16.64
CA GLY A 90 -32.18 4.55 -15.80
C GLY A 90 -32.02 4.33 -14.28
N ARG A 91 -30.91 3.76 -13.83
CA ARG A 91 -30.61 3.47 -12.42
C ARG A 91 -29.53 4.43 -11.91
N VAL A 92 -29.81 5.11 -10.81
CA VAL A 92 -28.83 5.90 -10.06
C VAL A 92 -28.16 4.94 -9.07
N VAL A 93 -26.94 4.51 -9.36
CA VAL A 93 -26.11 3.73 -8.42
C VAL A 93 -24.95 4.61 -8.00
N ALA A 94 -24.73 4.70 -6.68
CA ALA A 94 -23.59 5.41 -6.11
C ALA A 94 -22.30 4.92 -6.75
N ALA A 95 -21.39 5.85 -7.07
CA ALA A 95 -20.09 5.59 -7.67
C ALA A 95 -19.40 4.44 -6.92
N ALA A 96 -19.43 3.24 -7.52
CA ALA A 96 -18.79 2.07 -6.94
C ALA A 96 -17.29 2.38 -6.87
N GLU A 97 -16.72 2.24 -5.68
CA GLU A 97 -15.28 2.38 -5.47
C GLU A 97 -14.56 1.46 -6.47
N SER A 98 -13.86 2.07 -7.43
CA SER A 98 -13.29 1.36 -8.58
C SER A 98 -12.37 0.23 -8.10
N SER A 99 -12.65 -0.99 -8.57
CA SER A 99 -11.87 -2.21 -8.29
C SER A 99 -10.38 -2.06 -8.69
N TRP A 100 -10.08 -1.07 -9.53
CA TRP A 100 -8.75 -0.78 -10.07
C TRP A 100 -7.88 0.10 -9.17
N THR A 101 -8.40 0.53 -8.02
CA THR A 101 -7.59 1.13 -6.94
C THR A 101 -6.42 0.23 -6.51
N HIS A 102 -6.50 -1.08 -6.73
CA HIS A 102 -5.45 -2.05 -6.43
C HIS A 102 -4.24 -1.99 -7.38
N VAL A 103 -4.38 -1.41 -8.58
CA VAL A 103 -3.28 -1.32 -9.57
C VAL A 103 -2.29 -0.22 -9.21
N SER A 104 -2.73 0.79 -8.46
CA SER A 104 -1.89 1.86 -7.98
C SER A 104 -1.22 1.48 -6.66
N LEU A 105 0.11 1.35 -6.68
CA LEU A 105 0.93 1.16 -5.47
C LEU A 105 0.71 2.28 -4.44
N TYR A 106 0.36 3.47 -4.91
CA TYR A 106 0.04 4.60 -4.04
C TYR A 106 -1.25 4.39 -3.25
N HIS A 107 -2.31 3.90 -3.90
CA HIS A 107 -3.59 3.65 -3.23
C HIS A 107 -3.53 2.42 -2.33
N THR A 108 -2.77 1.39 -2.71
CA THR A 108 -2.54 0.23 -1.83
C THR A 108 -1.77 0.61 -0.57
N LEU A 109 -0.72 1.44 -0.66
CA LEU A 109 -0.01 1.98 0.50
C LEU A 109 -0.91 2.82 1.42
N GLY A 110 -1.69 3.74 0.83
CA GLY A 110 -2.61 4.58 1.59
C GLY A 110 -3.67 3.78 2.34
N ARG A 111 -4.20 2.70 1.73
CA ARG A 111 -5.20 1.84 2.36
C ARG A 111 -4.62 1.07 3.55
N VAL A 112 -3.41 0.51 3.42
CA VAL A 112 -2.74 -0.19 4.54
C VAL A 112 -2.38 0.79 5.66
N GLN A 113 -1.96 2.01 5.34
CA GLN A 113 -1.73 3.05 6.36
C GLN A 113 -3.02 3.42 7.11
N ASN A 114 -4.14 3.56 6.40
CA ASN A 114 -5.43 3.86 7.01
C ASN A 114 -5.88 2.76 8.00
N TRP A 115 -5.60 1.49 7.67
CA TRP A 115 -5.78 0.37 8.58
C TRP A 115 -4.85 0.44 9.80
N VAL A 116 -3.57 0.78 9.63
CA VAL A 116 -2.63 0.95 10.76
C VAL A 116 -3.09 2.04 11.72
N PHE A 117 -3.69 3.12 11.21
CA PHE A 117 -4.30 4.16 12.04
C PHE A 117 -5.61 3.71 12.71
N GLY A 118 -6.22 2.61 12.29
CA GLY A 118 -7.42 2.03 12.87
C GLY A 118 -8.73 2.58 12.30
N PHE A 119 -8.69 3.19 11.12
CA PHE A 119 -9.86 3.78 10.45
C PHE A 119 -10.57 2.82 9.47
N SER A 120 -10.03 1.61 9.26
CA SER A 120 -10.59 0.61 8.32
C SER A 120 -10.51 -0.81 8.89
N ASP A 121 -11.43 -1.69 8.48
CA ASP A 121 -11.46 -3.11 8.88
C ASP A 121 -10.49 -3.97 8.05
N PHE A 122 -9.93 -5.02 8.68
CA PHE A 122 -8.91 -5.89 8.07
C PHE A 122 -9.40 -6.58 6.78
N SER A 123 -10.70 -6.83 6.66
CA SER A 123 -11.31 -7.46 5.47
C SER A 123 -11.21 -6.59 4.22
N GLU A 124 -11.17 -5.25 4.36
CA GLU A 124 -11.13 -4.32 3.22
C GLU A 124 -9.69 -4.09 2.71
N VAL A 125 -8.70 -4.27 3.58
CA VAL A 125 -7.27 -4.07 3.26
C VAL A 125 -6.53 -5.35 2.90
N MET A 126 -7.14 -6.52 3.05
CA MET A 126 -6.46 -7.80 2.85
C MET A 126 -5.86 -7.93 1.44
N THR A 127 -6.61 -7.53 0.41
CA THR A 127 -6.15 -7.56 -1.00
C THR A 127 -4.99 -6.60 -1.24
N SER A 128 -5.08 -5.36 -0.74
CA SER A 128 -4.00 -4.36 -0.85
C SER A 128 -2.73 -4.80 -0.11
N THR A 129 -2.89 -5.41 1.06
CA THR A 129 -1.78 -5.95 1.86
C THR A 129 -1.10 -7.12 1.13
N ALA A 130 -1.88 -8.04 0.56
CA ALA A 130 -1.35 -9.17 -0.21
C ALA A 130 -0.54 -8.71 -1.44
N ILE A 131 -1.01 -7.70 -2.17
CA ILE A 131 -0.28 -7.12 -3.30
C ILE A 131 1.04 -6.50 -2.85
N LEU A 132 1.00 -5.71 -1.76
CA LEU A 132 2.18 -5.03 -1.23
C LEU A 132 3.25 -6.04 -0.75
N VAL A 133 2.82 -7.09 -0.06
CA VAL A 133 3.69 -8.21 0.35
C VAL A 133 4.24 -8.93 -0.88
N GLY A 134 3.40 -9.22 -1.88
CA GLY A 134 3.81 -9.87 -3.12
C GLY A 134 4.90 -9.08 -3.86
N VAL A 135 4.72 -7.77 -4.03
CA VAL A 135 5.72 -6.88 -4.64
C VAL A 135 7.01 -6.89 -3.84
N THR A 136 6.92 -6.79 -2.51
CA THR A 136 8.09 -6.82 -1.62
C THR A 136 8.87 -8.14 -1.75
N VAL A 137 8.17 -9.27 -1.71
CA VAL A 137 8.78 -10.61 -1.81
C VAL A 137 9.41 -10.83 -3.18
N VAL A 138 8.76 -10.41 -4.27
CA VAL A 138 9.31 -10.53 -5.63
C VAL A 138 10.55 -9.66 -5.78
N SER A 139 10.51 -8.39 -5.36
CA SER A 139 11.66 -7.50 -5.40
C SER A 139 12.83 -8.03 -4.57
N LEU A 140 12.53 -8.57 -3.37
CA LEU A 140 13.51 -9.17 -2.51
C LEU A 140 14.11 -10.45 -3.12
N ALA A 141 13.30 -11.30 -3.73
CA ALA A 141 13.75 -12.50 -4.42
C ALA A 141 14.65 -12.20 -5.62
N ILE A 142 14.32 -11.17 -6.40
CA ILE A 142 15.18 -10.68 -7.51
C ILE A 142 16.51 -10.19 -6.96
N LEU A 143 16.47 -9.36 -5.92
CA LEU A 143 17.67 -8.83 -5.25
C LEU A 143 18.56 -9.98 -4.74
N TYR A 144 18.00 -10.95 -4.01
CA TYR A 144 18.73 -12.10 -3.49
C TYR A 144 19.34 -12.96 -4.61
N ARG A 145 18.61 -13.21 -5.70
CA ARG A 145 19.14 -13.96 -6.85
C ARG A 145 20.32 -13.25 -7.49
N ARG A 146 20.27 -11.93 -7.64
CA ARG A 146 21.34 -11.10 -8.22
C ARG A 146 22.58 -11.05 -7.34
N ILE A 147 22.42 -10.91 -6.02
CA ILE A 147 23.53 -10.83 -5.06
C ILE A 147 24.16 -12.20 -4.80
N SER A 148 23.39 -13.29 -4.84
CA SER A 148 23.91 -14.65 -4.62
C SER A 148 24.57 -15.25 -5.87
N ALA A 149 24.21 -14.77 -7.08
CA ALA A 149 24.83 -15.21 -8.33
C ALA A 149 26.37 -15.02 -8.43
N PRO A 150 26.99 -13.94 -7.93
CA PRO A 150 28.44 -13.81 -7.91
C PRO A 150 29.17 -14.63 -6.84
N MET A 151 28.47 -15.35 -5.94
CA MET A 151 29.10 -16.23 -4.94
C MET A 151 29.38 -17.67 -5.44
N ARG A 152 29.21 -17.94 -6.73
CA ARG A 152 29.85 -19.11 -7.38
C ARG A 152 31.19 -18.67 -7.97
N ILE A 153 32.21 -18.56 -7.13
CA ILE A 153 33.62 -18.64 -7.52
C ILE A 153 34.17 -19.90 -6.88
#